data_AF-A0A8H5ILB0-F1
#
_entry.id   AF-A0A8H5ILB0-F1
#
_cell.length_a   1.000
_cell.length_b   1.000
_cell.length_c   1.000
_cell.angle_alpha   90.00
_cell.angle_beta   90.00
_cell.angle_gamma   90.00
#
_symmetry.space_group_name_H-M   'P 1'
#
loop_
_entity.id
_entity.type
_entity.pdbx_description
1 polymer ?
#
loop_
_entity_poly.entity_id
_entity_poly.type
_entity_poly.pdbx_seq_one_letter_code
_entity_poly.pdbx_strand_id
1 'polypeptide(L)'
;MYASSLDQQDTESVSSEDSFDPAPTLAQKTITREEALEQAVENIAKMGKSKFVDELLGPAVSKWLAEPILRVLPPEMKHTVHIWCSSHDPMWFNKLSEFIDEDISEWEYTVEVPNRRKDMAFCGMGADILRFYVADLKPLRKGLPEPERREVVNKVRRGLALFADFHDEKMKEMEREARELVQHERESMEIERSAFATAFELQNEAIAD
;
A
#
# COMPACT_ATOMS: atom_id res chain seq x y z
N MET A 1 44.51 -19.21 53.36
CA MET A 1 44.55 -19.56 51.93
C MET A 1 43.35 -18.90 51.28
N TYR A 2 43.60 -17.95 50.38
CA TYR A 2 42.59 -17.22 49.62
C TYR A 2 42.13 -18.04 48.42
N ALA A 3 40.84 -18.03 48.12
CA ALA A 3 40.29 -18.12 46.76
C ALA A 3 38.87 -17.55 46.75
N SER A 4 38.71 -16.41 46.11
CA SER A 4 37.45 -15.79 45.68
C SER A 4 37.20 -16.16 44.21
N SER A 5 35.94 -16.40 43.81
CA SER A 5 35.34 -16.09 42.48
C SER A 5 33.92 -16.69 42.50
N LEU A 6 32.78 -15.97 42.50
CA LEU A 6 32.23 -15.01 41.53
C LEU A 6 32.20 -15.58 40.11
N ASP A 7 31.02 -16.08 39.71
CA ASP A 7 30.56 -16.18 38.33
C ASP A 7 29.08 -15.75 38.32
N GLN A 8 28.87 -14.44 38.38
CA GLN A 8 27.74 -13.78 37.74
C GLN A 8 28.08 -13.71 36.26
N GLN A 9 27.46 -14.56 35.44
CA GLN A 9 27.46 -14.34 34.00
C GLN A 9 26.46 -13.23 33.70
N ASP A 10 26.99 -12.01 33.73
CA ASP A 10 26.41 -10.87 33.04
C ASP A 10 26.33 -11.22 31.56
N THR A 11 25.11 -11.46 31.07
CA THR A 11 24.80 -11.30 29.65
C THR A 11 24.81 -9.80 29.37
N GLU A 12 26.00 -9.24 29.18
CA GLU A 12 26.17 -7.95 28.51
C GLU A 12 25.55 -8.08 27.12
N SER A 13 24.27 -7.69 27.04
CA SER A 13 23.62 -7.37 25.80
C SER A 13 24.39 -6.17 25.25
N VAL A 14 25.21 -6.43 24.23
CA VAL A 14 25.91 -5.41 23.45
C VAL A 14 24.85 -4.63 22.67
N SER A 15 24.14 -3.77 23.39
CA SER A 15 23.34 -2.69 22.84
C SER A 15 24.35 -1.75 22.19
N SER A 16 24.42 -1.79 20.87
CA SER A 16 25.14 -0.83 20.06
C SER A 16 24.49 0.54 20.24
N GLU A 17 24.90 1.23 21.29
CA GLU A 17 24.64 2.63 21.60
C GLU A 17 25.36 3.52 20.57
N ASP A 18 24.90 3.49 19.33
CA ASP A 18 25.15 4.54 18.33
C ASP A 18 23.89 4.74 17.47
N SER A 19 22.76 4.95 18.15
CA SER A 19 21.51 5.37 17.52
C SER A 19 21.08 6.69 18.15
N PHE A 20 21.62 7.79 17.62
CA PHE A 20 21.09 9.15 17.80
C PHE A 20 19.73 9.36 17.10
N ASP A 21 19.04 8.28 16.71
CA ASP A 21 17.75 8.36 16.05
C ASP A 21 16.64 8.37 17.14
N PRO A 22 15.74 9.37 17.16
CA PRO A 22 14.65 9.39 18.13
C PRO A 22 13.77 8.15 17.98
N ALA A 23 13.25 7.65 19.11
CA ALA A 23 12.36 6.49 19.14
C ALA A 23 11.13 6.69 18.23
N PRO A 24 10.54 5.62 17.67
CA PRO A 24 9.27 5.70 16.96
C PRO A 24 8.20 6.34 17.86
N THR A 25 7.40 7.23 17.28
CA THR A 25 6.36 7.96 18.03
C THR A 25 5.03 7.30 17.76
N LEU A 26 4.28 6.99 18.82
CA LEU A 26 2.89 6.56 18.71
C LEU A 26 2.02 7.80 18.47
N ALA A 27 1.30 7.84 17.34
CA ALA A 27 0.31 8.86 17.07
C ALA A 27 -1.09 8.25 17.18
N GLN A 28 -1.96 8.90 17.94
CA GLN A 28 -3.39 8.58 17.95
C GLN A 28 -4.02 9.18 16.68
N LYS A 29 -4.82 8.37 15.99
CA LYS A 29 -5.60 8.76 14.83
C LYS A 29 -7.04 8.32 15.02
N THR A 30 -7.95 9.05 14.41
CA THR A 30 -9.37 8.72 14.36
C THR A 30 -9.77 8.61 12.89
N ILE A 31 -10.60 7.63 12.56
CA ILE A 31 -11.22 7.50 11.25
C ILE A 31 -12.73 7.53 11.41
N THR A 32 -13.39 8.28 10.53
CA THR A 32 -14.84 8.39 10.46
C THR A 32 -15.40 7.47 9.38
N ARG A 33 -16.69 7.13 9.50
CA ARG A 33 -17.41 6.35 8.48
C ARG A 33 -17.35 7.02 7.11
N GLU A 34 -17.51 8.34 7.06
CA GLU A 34 -17.49 9.10 5.81
C GLU A 34 -16.13 8.95 5.09
N GLU A 35 -15.01 9.07 5.82
CA GLU A 35 -13.66 8.91 5.26
C GLU A 35 -13.38 7.47 4.80
N ALA A 36 -13.93 6.48 5.51
CA ALA A 36 -13.81 5.07 5.12
C ALA A 36 -14.64 4.76 3.87
N LEU A 37 -15.85 5.34 3.76
CA LEU A 37 -16.71 5.18 2.60
C LEU A 37 -16.11 5.81 1.34
N GLU A 38 -15.52 7.00 1.44
CA GLU A 38 -14.80 7.61 0.30
C GLU A 38 -13.71 6.70 -0.28
N GLN A 39 -13.06 5.90 0.57
CA GLN A 39 -11.98 5.00 0.15
C GLN A 39 -12.50 3.65 -0.37
N ALA A 40 -13.59 3.13 0.19
CA ALA A 40 -14.02 1.76 -0.03
C ALA A 40 -15.22 1.60 -0.99
N VAL A 41 -16.13 2.59 -1.06
CA VAL A 41 -17.43 2.47 -1.76
C VAL A 41 -17.28 2.03 -3.21
N GLU A 42 -16.36 2.64 -3.96
CA GLU A 42 -16.20 2.34 -5.38
C GLU A 42 -15.76 0.88 -5.60
N ASN A 43 -14.82 0.39 -4.78
CA ASN A 43 -14.29 -0.96 -4.89
C ASN A 43 -15.32 -1.99 -4.40
N ILE A 44 -16.05 -1.70 -3.32
CA ILE A 44 -17.13 -2.57 -2.82
C ILE A 44 -18.26 -2.69 -3.85
N ALA A 45 -18.62 -1.58 -4.52
CA ALA A 45 -19.61 -1.61 -5.59
C ALA A 45 -19.18 -2.46 -6.80
N LYS A 46 -17.87 -2.66 -7.00
CA LYS A 46 -17.30 -3.55 -8.03
C LYS A 46 -17.25 -5.01 -7.56
N MET A 47 -16.96 -5.28 -6.28
CA MET A 47 -16.99 -6.65 -5.71
C MET A 47 -18.33 -7.36 -5.87
N GLY A 48 -19.44 -6.62 -5.74
CA GLY A 48 -20.79 -7.16 -5.89
C GLY A 48 -21.21 -7.45 -7.33
N LYS A 49 -20.34 -7.21 -8.33
CA LYS A 49 -20.65 -7.37 -9.75
C LYS A 49 -19.71 -8.39 -10.38
N SER A 50 -20.27 -9.48 -10.92
CA SER A 50 -19.50 -10.60 -11.51
C SER A 50 -18.74 -10.27 -12.81
N LYS A 51 -18.78 -9.01 -13.27
CA LYS A 51 -18.23 -8.58 -14.55
C LYS A 51 -16.85 -7.92 -14.42
N PHE A 52 -16.40 -7.62 -13.21
CA PHE A 52 -15.12 -6.95 -13.01
C PHE A 52 -13.98 -7.97 -12.98
N VAL A 53 -12.83 -7.61 -13.57
CA VAL A 53 -11.66 -8.50 -13.62
C VAL A 53 -11.03 -8.57 -12.23
N ASP A 54 -11.07 -9.75 -11.60
CA ASP A 54 -10.52 -9.98 -10.25
C ASP A 54 -9.05 -9.56 -10.13
N GLU A 55 -8.26 -9.67 -11.21
CA GLU A 55 -6.84 -9.26 -11.26
C GLU A 55 -6.63 -7.76 -10.99
N LEU A 56 -7.58 -6.89 -11.38
CA LEU A 56 -7.50 -5.44 -11.12
C LEU A 56 -8.08 -5.07 -9.76
N LEU A 57 -9.05 -5.86 -9.28
CA LEU A 57 -9.72 -5.59 -8.01
C LEU A 57 -8.84 -5.93 -6.81
N GLY A 58 -8.10 -7.03 -6.85
CA GLY A 58 -7.22 -7.45 -5.75
C GLY A 58 -6.27 -6.34 -5.25
N PRO A 59 -5.44 -5.75 -6.13
CA PRO A 59 -4.55 -4.64 -5.76
C PRO A 59 -5.30 -3.40 -5.26
N ALA A 60 -6.43 -3.05 -5.88
CA ALA A 60 -7.24 -1.91 -5.45
C ALA A 60 -7.84 -2.12 -4.06
N VAL A 61 -8.28 -3.34 -3.75
CA VAL A 61 -8.87 -3.72 -2.45
C VAL A 61 -7.81 -3.75 -1.36
N SER A 62 -6.68 -4.41 -1.60
CA SER A 62 -5.58 -4.49 -0.64
C SER A 62 -5.07 -3.13 -0.15
N LYS A 63 -5.21 -2.08 -0.96
CA LYS A 63 -4.79 -0.72 -0.61
C LYS A 63 -5.57 -0.12 0.57
N TRP A 64 -6.86 -0.44 0.71
CA TRP A 64 -7.73 0.09 1.76
C TRP A 64 -8.25 -0.99 2.73
N LEU A 65 -7.98 -2.27 2.45
CA LEU A 65 -8.35 -3.40 3.31
C LEU A 65 -7.52 -3.37 4.61
N ALA A 66 -7.90 -2.47 5.51
CA ALA A 66 -7.27 -2.23 6.79
C ALA A 66 -8.33 -2.19 7.90
N GLU A 67 -7.94 -2.63 9.09
CA GLU A 67 -8.87 -2.78 10.23
C GLU A 67 -9.60 -1.48 10.59
N PRO A 68 -8.95 -0.30 10.64
CA PRO A 68 -9.66 0.94 10.98
C PRO A 68 -10.79 1.26 10.00
N ILE A 69 -10.55 1.03 8.70
CA ILE A 69 -11.55 1.26 7.64
C ILE A 69 -12.69 0.25 7.80
N LEU A 70 -12.36 -1.03 7.97
CA LEU A 70 -13.35 -2.10 8.08
C LEU A 70 -14.22 -2.00 9.34
N ARG A 71 -13.70 -1.47 10.45
CA ARG A 71 -14.45 -1.29 11.71
C ARG A 71 -15.61 -0.32 11.55
N VAL A 72 -15.41 0.78 10.83
CA VAL A 72 -16.40 1.87 10.68
C VAL A 72 -17.34 1.71 9.47
N LEU A 73 -17.10 0.72 8.61
CA LEU A 73 -18.00 0.43 7.49
C LEU A 73 -19.39 0.00 8.00
N PRO A 74 -20.47 0.29 7.26
CA PRO A 74 -21.78 -0.26 7.56
C PRO A 74 -21.80 -1.80 7.47
N PRO A 75 -22.61 -2.51 8.28
CA PRO A 75 -22.70 -3.97 8.26
C PRO A 75 -22.94 -4.54 6.85
N GLU A 76 -23.82 -3.94 6.06
CA GLU A 76 -24.13 -4.38 4.67
C GLU A 76 -22.87 -4.43 3.78
N MET A 77 -21.99 -3.45 3.95
CA MET A 77 -20.73 -3.36 3.23
C MET A 77 -19.70 -4.36 3.77
N LYS A 78 -19.63 -4.54 5.10
CA LYS A 78 -18.76 -5.56 5.72
C LYS A 78 -19.10 -6.96 5.21
N HIS A 79 -20.38 -7.28 5.05
CA HIS A 79 -20.83 -8.55 4.48
C HIS A 79 -20.38 -8.75 3.03
N THR A 80 -20.45 -7.70 2.22
CA THR A 80 -19.97 -7.75 0.83
C THR A 80 -18.46 -8.02 0.77
N VAL A 81 -17.69 -7.31 1.61
CA VAL A 81 -16.23 -7.51 1.72
C VAL A 81 -15.91 -8.90 2.27
N HIS A 82 -16.67 -9.39 3.25
CA HIS A 82 -16.50 -10.72 3.84
C HIS A 82 -16.66 -11.84 2.82
N ILE A 83 -17.71 -11.77 1.99
CA ILE A 83 -17.93 -12.72 0.88
C ILE A 83 -16.73 -12.69 -0.07
N TRP A 84 -16.26 -11.51 -0.47
CA TRP A 84 -15.12 -11.37 -1.36
C TRP A 84 -13.82 -11.92 -0.74
N CYS A 85 -13.56 -11.64 0.53
CA CYS A 85 -12.40 -12.12 1.28
C CYS A 85 -12.37 -13.66 1.40
N SER A 86 -13.52 -14.34 1.39
CA SER A 86 -13.57 -15.81 1.44
C SER A 86 -12.80 -16.48 0.30
N SER A 87 -12.74 -15.83 -0.86
CA SER A 87 -12.08 -16.35 -2.06
C SER A 87 -10.67 -15.78 -2.28
N HIS A 88 -10.36 -14.63 -1.67
CA HIS A 88 -9.15 -13.85 -1.99
C HIS A 88 -8.20 -13.66 -0.80
N ASP A 89 -8.70 -13.52 0.42
CA ASP A 89 -7.90 -13.28 1.62
C ASP A 89 -8.50 -13.95 2.87
N PRO A 90 -8.05 -15.20 3.17
CA PRO A 90 -8.51 -15.94 4.34
C PRO A 90 -8.17 -15.27 5.68
N MET A 91 -7.13 -14.44 5.73
CA MET A 91 -6.74 -13.75 6.96
C MET A 91 -7.77 -12.68 7.30
N TRP A 92 -8.14 -11.85 6.33
CA TRP A 92 -9.17 -10.84 6.53
C TRP A 92 -10.56 -11.42 6.70
N PHE A 93 -10.87 -12.54 6.06
CA PHE A 93 -12.13 -13.26 6.28
C PHE A 93 -12.36 -13.59 7.76
N ASN A 94 -11.35 -14.19 8.40
CA ASN A 94 -11.43 -14.54 9.83
C ASN A 94 -11.53 -13.30 10.71
N LYS A 95 -10.70 -12.28 10.44
CA LYS A 95 -10.65 -11.06 11.24
C LYS A 95 -11.93 -10.24 11.14
N LEU A 96 -12.51 -10.11 9.96
CA LEU A 96 -13.79 -9.42 9.74
C LEU A 96 -14.95 -10.08 10.49
N SER A 97 -14.91 -11.41 10.62
CA SER A 97 -15.97 -12.17 11.30
C SER A 97 -16.12 -11.78 12.78
N GLU A 98 -15.07 -11.23 13.41
CA GLU A 98 -15.11 -10.78 14.79
C GLU A 98 -15.96 -9.51 15.00
N PHE A 99 -16.14 -8.68 13.96
CA PHE A 99 -16.80 -7.37 14.07
C PHE A 99 -17.75 -7.07 12.91
N ILE A 100 -18.25 -8.10 12.24
CA ILE A 100 -19.10 -7.99 11.04
C ILE A 100 -20.45 -7.32 11.30
N ASP A 101 -21.00 -7.54 12.50
CA ASP A 101 -22.30 -6.99 12.93
C ASP A 101 -22.17 -5.66 13.70
N GLU A 102 -20.95 -5.22 13.98
CA GLU A 102 -20.73 -3.94 14.67
C GLU A 102 -21.05 -2.78 13.73
N ASP A 103 -21.82 -1.80 14.21
CA ASP A 103 -22.08 -0.56 13.47
C ASP A 103 -21.54 0.64 14.26
N ILE A 104 -20.32 1.05 13.92
CA ILE A 104 -19.59 2.12 14.60
C ILE A 104 -19.33 3.24 13.59
N SER A 105 -19.55 4.49 13.98
CA SER A 105 -19.33 5.65 13.10
C SER A 105 -17.90 6.20 13.17
N GLU A 106 -17.20 6.00 14.28
CA GLU A 106 -15.86 6.54 14.52
C GLU A 106 -14.99 5.53 15.27
N TRP A 107 -13.73 5.37 14.86
CA TRP A 107 -12.78 4.47 15.51
C TRP A 107 -11.45 5.15 15.76
N GLU A 108 -10.97 5.06 17.01
CA GLU A 108 -9.65 5.54 17.40
C GLU A 108 -8.63 4.41 17.35
N TYR A 109 -7.51 4.66 16.67
CA TYR A 109 -6.44 3.70 16.53
C TYR A 109 -5.08 4.36 16.68
N THR A 110 -4.12 3.59 17.20
CA THR A 110 -2.74 4.06 17.35
C THR A 110 -1.94 3.60 16.15
N VAL A 111 -1.23 4.53 15.53
CA VAL A 111 -0.28 4.25 14.45
C VAL A 111 1.11 4.54 14.96
N GLU A 112 1.99 3.56 14.85
CA GLU A 112 3.43 3.79 14.95
C GLU A 112 3.84 4.66 13.78
N VAL A 113 4.19 5.92 14.05
CA VAL A 113 4.78 6.80 13.06
C VAL A 113 6.27 6.48 13.04
N PRO A 114 6.78 5.86 11.96
CA PRO A 114 8.17 5.47 11.91
C PRO A 114 9.03 6.73 11.87
N ASN A 115 9.83 6.94 12.92
CA ASN A 115 10.73 8.10 13.02
C ASN A 115 12.03 7.87 12.22
N ARG A 116 12.33 6.60 11.88
CA ARG A 116 13.50 6.24 11.09
C ARG A 116 13.18 6.27 9.59
N ARG A 117 14.07 6.90 8.81
CA ARG A 117 14.18 6.67 7.36
C ARG A 117 14.42 5.19 6.98
N LYS A 118 14.79 4.33 7.95
CA LYS A 118 14.93 2.88 7.80
C LYS A 118 13.62 2.11 8.03
N ASP A 119 12.70 2.69 8.79
CA ASP A 119 11.42 2.09 9.15
C ASP A 119 10.29 2.61 8.24
N MET A 120 10.53 3.70 7.51
CA MET A 120 9.76 3.98 6.30
C MET A 120 10.02 2.87 5.29
N ALA A 121 8.96 2.16 4.91
CA ALA A 121 8.99 1.32 3.73
C ALA A 121 9.46 2.20 2.56
N PHE A 122 10.66 1.96 2.08
CA PHE A 122 11.14 2.50 0.81
C PHE A 122 10.32 1.76 -0.26
N CYS A 123 9.11 2.24 -0.49
CA CYS A 123 8.13 1.66 -1.39
C CYS A 123 8.11 2.46 -2.70
N GLY A 124 7.90 1.77 -3.81
CA GLY A 124 7.93 2.35 -5.15
C GLY A 124 9.12 1.90 -5.97
N MET A 125 9.04 2.14 -7.27
CA MET A 125 10.06 1.73 -8.23
C MET A 125 11.39 2.42 -7.93
N GLY A 126 12.47 1.64 -7.79
CA GLY A 126 13.82 2.18 -7.59
C GLY A 126 14.16 2.63 -6.18
N ALA A 127 13.34 2.25 -5.20
CA ALA A 127 13.58 2.51 -3.78
C ALA A 127 14.88 1.82 -3.27
N ASP A 128 15.23 0.67 -3.83
CA ASP A 128 16.50 -0.04 -3.66
C ASP A 128 17.70 0.72 -4.25
N ILE A 129 17.51 1.39 -5.39
CA ILE A 129 18.53 2.22 -6.03
C ILE A 129 18.84 3.45 -5.15
N LEU A 130 17.82 4.11 -4.63
CA LEU A 130 17.97 5.25 -3.72
C LEU A 130 18.74 4.87 -2.43
N ARG A 131 18.61 3.63 -1.97
CA ARG A 131 19.37 3.09 -0.83
C ARG A 131 20.88 3.13 -1.06
N PHE A 132 21.35 2.82 -2.27
CA PHE A 132 22.79 2.89 -2.59
C PHE A 132 23.31 4.31 -2.48
N TYR A 133 22.56 5.29 -2.99
CA TYR A 133 22.97 6.71 -2.91
C TYR A 133 22.97 7.25 -1.49
N VAL A 134 21.99 6.86 -0.66
CA VAL A 134 21.99 7.22 0.77
C VAL A 134 23.19 6.59 1.49
N ALA A 135 23.56 5.36 1.14
CA ALA A 135 24.75 4.70 1.68
C ALA A 135 26.04 5.42 1.26
N ASP A 136 26.15 5.82 0.00
CA ASP A 136 27.28 6.59 -0.55
C ASP A 136 27.46 7.96 0.13
N LEU A 137 26.40 8.54 0.69
CA LEU A 137 26.47 9.80 1.46
C LEU A 137 26.91 9.62 2.92
N LYS A 138 26.85 8.41 3.49
CA LYS A 138 27.24 8.18 4.91
C LYS A 138 28.66 8.62 5.26
N PRO A 139 29.69 8.43 4.40
CA PRO A 139 31.04 8.89 4.67
C PRO A 139 31.16 10.39 4.94
N LEU A 140 30.27 11.22 4.40
CA LEU A 140 30.27 12.67 4.65
C LEU A 140 30.12 13.03 6.14
N ARG A 141 29.50 12.15 6.92
CA ARG A 141 29.31 12.31 8.37
C ARG A 141 30.61 12.22 9.16
N LYS A 142 31.66 11.63 8.58
CA LYS A 142 32.97 11.42 9.24
C LYS A 142 33.95 12.58 9.04
N GLY A 143 33.52 13.70 8.43
CA GLY A 143 34.37 14.88 8.24
C GLY A 143 35.45 14.65 7.17
N LEU A 144 35.05 14.24 5.97
CA LEU A 144 35.97 13.99 4.85
C LEU A 144 36.68 15.27 4.37
N PRO A 145 37.91 15.14 3.83
CA PRO A 145 38.57 16.20 3.08
C PRO A 145 37.68 16.76 1.96
N GLU A 146 37.81 18.06 1.69
CA GLU A 146 37.02 18.76 0.69
C GLU A 146 37.02 18.13 -0.73
N PRO A 147 38.16 17.63 -1.29
CA PRO A 147 38.14 16.97 -2.60
C PRO A 147 37.31 15.67 -2.58
N GLU A 148 37.48 14.83 -1.57
CA GLU A 148 36.76 13.54 -1.43
C GLU A 148 35.26 13.78 -1.20
N ARG A 149 34.92 14.79 -0.40
CA ARG A 149 33.52 15.21 -0.21
C ARG A 149 32.88 15.65 -1.53
N ARG A 150 33.58 16.44 -2.35
CA ARG A 150 33.06 16.84 -3.68
C ARG A 150 32.88 15.65 -4.61
N GLU A 151 33.78 14.69 -4.56
CA GLU A 151 33.68 13.47 -5.38
C GLU A 151 32.44 12.66 -5.01
N VAL A 152 32.24 12.40 -3.72
CA VAL A 152 31.06 11.68 -3.20
C VAL A 152 29.76 12.40 -3.60
N VAL A 153 29.69 13.72 -3.38
CA VAL A 153 28.50 14.51 -3.74
C VAL A 153 28.25 14.48 -5.25
N ASN A 154 29.28 14.61 -6.08
CA ASN A 154 29.13 14.58 -7.53
C ASN A 154 28.71 13.21 -8.07
N LYS A 155 29.23 12.13 -7.48
CA LYS A 155 28.82 10.76 -7.83
C LYS A 155 27.33 10.56 -7.53
N VAL A 156 26.90 10.90 -6.32
CA VAL A 156 25.49 10.80 -5.89
C VAL A 156 24.60 11.70 -6.74
N ARG A 157 25.00 12.94 -7.01
CA ARG A 157 24.25 13.89 -7.85
C ARG A 157 24.02 13.35 -9.26
N ARG A 158 25.06 12.82 -9.92
CA ARG A 158 24.94 12.24 -11.27
C ARG A 158 24.05 11.00 -11.26
N GLY A 159 24.22 10.13 -10.27
CA GLY A 159 23.41 8.92 -10.14
C GLY A 159 21.94 9.21 -9.90
N LEU A 160 21.63 10.21 -9.06
CA LEU A 160 20.25 10.66 -8.83
C LEU A 160 19.62 11.29 -10.07
N ALA A 161 20.38 12.04 -10.87
CA ALA A 161 19.87 12.60 -12.13
C ALA A 161 19.46 11.51 -13.11
N LEU A 162 20.34 10.51 -13.34
CA LEU A 162 20.02 9.37 -14.20
C LEU A 162 18.83 8.55 -13.68
N PHE A 163 18.76 8.38 -12.35
CA PHE A 163 17.63 7.70 -11.73
C PHE A 163 16.31 8.44 -11.94
N ALA A 164 16.31 9.77 -11.80
CA ALA A 164 15.13 10.60 -12.03
C ALA A 164 14.64 10.47 -13.49
N ASP A 165 15.54 10.56 -14.46
CA ASP A 165 15.20 10.40 -15.88
C ASP A 165 14.58 9.02 -16.16
N PHE A 166 15.18 7.96 -15.63
CA PHE A 166 14.66 6.60 -15.74
C PHE A 166 13.29 6.43 -15.07
N HIS A 167 13.13 6.98 -13.86
CA HIS A 167 11.89 6.90 -13.10
C HIS A 167 10.76 7.62 -13.83
N ASP A 168 11.02 8.81 -14.38
CA ASP A 168 10.05 9.57 -15.16
C ASP A 168 9.63 8.82 -16.44
N GLU A 169 10.57 8.19 -17.14
CA GLU A 169 10.26 7.36 -18.30
C GLU A 169 9.38 6.17 -17.93
N LYS A 170 9.72 5.46 -16.85
CA LYS A 170 8.95 4.32 -16.38
C LYS A 170 7.56 4.69 -15.87
N MET A 171 7.42 5.81 -15.18
CA MET A 171 6.13 6.31 -14.74
C MET A 171 5.23 6.66 -15.92
N LYS A 172 5.79 7.31 -16.96
CA LYS A 172 5.04 7.61 -18.20
C LYS A 172 4.57 6.34 -18.93
N GLU A 173 5.39 5.28 -18.93
CA GLU A 173 5.00 4.01 -19.52
C GLU A 173 3.85 3.36 -18.76
N MET A 174 3.97 3.29 -17.43
CA MET A 174 2.93 2.74 -16.56
C MET A 174 1.61 3.53 -16.68
N GLU A 175 1.69 4.87 -16.74
CA GLU A 175 0.50 5.70 -16.97
C GLU A 175 -0.14 5.45 -18.34
N ARG A 176 0.65 5.11 -19.37
CA ARG A 176 0.11 4.77 -20.70
C ARG A 176 -0.59 3.42 -20.66
N GLU A 177 0.04 2.40 -20.09
CA GLU A 177 -0.56 1.07 -19.93
C GLU A 177 -1.87 1.14 -19.14
N ALA A 178 -1.90 1.92 -18.05
CA ALA A 178 -3.12 2.12 -17.27
C ALA A 178 -4.24 2.79 -18.08
N ARG A 179 -3.91 3.77 -18.94
CA ARG A 179 -4.89 4.41 -19.84
C ARG A 179 -5.40 3.45 -20.90
N GLU A 180 -4.53 2.62 -21.46
CA GLU A 180 -4.89 1.61 -22.45
C GLU A 180 -5.84 0.55 -21.85
N LEU A 181 -5.59 0.11 -20.62
CA LEU A 181 -6.48 -0.81 -19.90
C LEU A 181 -7.86 -0.19 -19.67
N VAL A 182 -7.93 1.07 -19.22
CA VAL A 182 -9.20 1.78 -19.04
C VAL A 182 -9.95 1.98 -20.36
N GLN A 183 -9.22 2.28 -21.43
CA GLN A 183 -9.81 2.43 -22.75
C GLN A 183 -10.35 1.10 -23.29
N HIS A 184 -9.61 0.01 -23.11
CA HIS A 184 -10.05 -1.34 -23.46
C HIS A 184 -11.31 -1.74 -22.67
N GLU A 185 -11.38 -1.43 -21.37
CA GLU A 185 -12.58 -1.66 -20.56
C GLU A 185 -13.79 -0.89 -21.11
N ARG A 186 -13.59 0.39 -21.48
CA ARG A 186 -14.64 1.22 -22.05
C ARG A 186 -15.17 0.66 -23.38
N GLU A 187 -14.26 0.25 -24.27
CA GLU A 187 -14.62 -0.35 -25.56
C GLU A 187 -15.33 -1.69 -25.38
N SER A 188 -14.86 -2.53 -24.45
CA SER A 188 -15.50 -3.80 -24.11
C SER A 188 -16.94 -3.59 -23.59
N MET A 189 -17.15 -2.63 -22.69
CA MET A 189 -18.49 -2.27 -22.21
C MET A 189 -19.39 -1.74 -23.32
N GLU A 190 -18.86 -0.98 -24.28
CA GLU A 190 -19.61 -0.45 -25.42
C GLU A 190 -20.05 -1.55 -26.38
N ILE A 191 -19.16 -2.52 -26.67
CA ILE A 191 -19.48 -3.70 -27.47
C ILE A 191 -20.57 -4.52 -26.79
N GLU A 192 -20.45 -4.80 -25.49
CA GLU A 192 -21.49 -5.51 -24.75
C GLU A 192 -22.84 -4.78 -24.81
N ARG A 193 -22.84 -3.46 -24.57
CA ARG A 193 -24.06 -2.65 -24.60
C ARG A 193 -24.73 -2.69 -25.97
N SER A 194 -23.94 -2.61 -27.04
CA SER A 194 -24.43 -2.69 -28.42
C SER A 194 -25.03 -4.07 -28.73
N ALA A 195 -24.37 -5.15 -28.30
CA ALA A 195 -24.86 -6.51 -28.44
C ALA A 195 -26.20 -6.73 -27.70
N PHE A 196 -26.33 -6.20 -26.47
CA PHE A 196 -27.58 -6.24 -25.72
C PHE A 196 -28.71 -5.46 -26.40
N ALA A 197 -28.43 -4.26 -26.92
CA ALA A 197 -29.41 -3.47 -27.65
C ALA A 197 -29.91 -4.21 -28.90
N THR A 198 -28.99 -4.81 -29.66
CA THR A 198 -29.32 -5.57 -30.87
C THR A 198 -30.15 -6.81 -30.53
N ALA A 199 -29.78 -7.56 -29.48
CA ALA A 199 -30.55 -8.72 -29.03
C ALA A 199 -31.96 -8.33 -28.56
N PHE A 200 -32.10 -7.19 -27.90
CA PHE A 200 -33.39 -6.65 -27.47
C PHE A 200 -34.28 -6.24 -28.65
N GLU A 201 -33.72 -5.61 -29.68
CA GLU A 201 -34.43 -5.28 -30.92
C GLU A 201 -34.94 -6.55 -31.62
N LEU A 202 -34.07 -7.55 -31.81
CA LEU A 202 -34.44 -8.84 -32.40
C LEU A 202 -35.53 -9.57 -31.61
N GLN A 203 -35.49 -9.49 -30.27
CA GLN A 203 -36.53 -10.08 -29.42
C GLN A 203 -37.87 -9.36 -29.57
N ASN A 204 -37.89 -8.03 -29.72
CA ASN A 204 -39.12 -7.28 -29.92
C ASN A 204 -39.74 -7.52 -31.30
N GLU A 205 -38.91 -7.66 -32.34
CA GLU A 205 -39.37 -8.05 -33.68
C GLU A 205 -40.01 -9.45 -33.67
N ALA A 206 -39.39 -10.41 -32.98
CA ALA A 206 -39.92 -11.79 -32.88
C ALA A 206 -41.22 -11.94 -32.07
N ILE A 207 -41.60 -10.94 -31.27
CA ILE A 207 -42.86 -10.92 -30.50
C ILE A 207 -43.98 -10.19 -31.26
N ALA A 208 -43.62 -9.39 -32.28
CA ALA A 208 -44.57 -8.62 -33.08
C ALA A 208 -45.14 -9.38 -34.29
N ASP A 209 -44.54 -10.53 -34.64
CA ASP A 209 -45.03 -11.52 -35.62
C ASP A 209 -45.86 -12.64 -34.96
#